data_AF-A0AB35MM08-F1
#
_entry.id   AF-A0AB35MM08-F1
#
_cell.length_a   1.000
_cell.length_b   1.000
_cell.length_c   1.000
_cell.angle_alpha   90.00
_cell.angle_beta   90.00
_cell.angle_gamma   90.00
#
_symmetry.space_group_name_H-M   'P 1'
#
loop_
_entity.id
_entity.type
_entity.pdbx_description
1 polymer ?
#
loop_
_entity_poly.entity_id
_entity_poly.type
_entity_poly.pdbx_seq_one_letter_code
_entity_poly.pdbx_strand_id
1 'polypeptide(L)'
;MIQQASQSENKADSDNPQDYEDVSAAYNWTEEDFENLKPKKDTLCSIIKRHGKAKYVELESSGLKVEYSRGDEKEYIDLTFVKNKEGQFVYDGGTATYPPDGVTVVDNYSSDWTKEQLNRLRTKDQEIFGPATPLSEVVREHPQADSAQRRISVHSSGAMHKTVDLDYTVQNSSIKKAKFLRLSFEYNEEKKDYYLSYNSASRYSW
;
A
#
# COMPACT_ATOMS: atom_id res chain seq x y z
N MET A 1 -19.37 -26.96 40.46
CA MET A 1 -19.79 -26.64 39.08
C MET A 1 -18.55 -26.26 38.28
N ILE A 2 -18.35 -27.03 37.20
CA ILE A 2 -17.56 -26.79 35.98
C ILE A 2 -16.29 -25.94 36.08
N GLN A 3 -15.17 -26.67 36.10
CA GLN A 3 -13.85 -26.24 35.66
C GLN A 3 -13.93 -25.86 34.18
N GLN A 4 -13.83 -24.57 33.85
CA GLN A 4 -13.66 -24.12 32.46
C GLN A 4 -12.21 -24.41 32.06
N ALA A 5 -12.00 -25.53 31.38
CA ALA A 5 -10.74 -25.82 30.73
C ALA A 5 -10.54 -24.82 29.58
N SER A 6 -9.64 -23.86 29.75
CA SER A 6 -9.08 -23.01 28.71
C SER A 6 -8.11 -23.82 27.83
N GLN A 7 -8.63 -24.83 27.14
CA GLN A 7 -7.88 -25.68 26.21
C GLN A 7 -8.34 -25.40 24.77
N SER A 8 -7.70 -24.45 24.07
CA SER A 8 -7.62 -24.49 22.60
C SER A 8 -6.68 -23.48 21.91
N GLU A 9 -5.76 -22.77 22.59
CA GLU A 9 -4.95 -21.75 21.89
C GLU A 9 -3.70 -22.30 21.16
N ASN A 10 -3.37 -23.59 21.31
CA ASN A 10 -2.17 -24.21 20.73
C ASN A 10 -2.45 -25.29 19.66
N LYS A 11 -3.57 -25.18 18.92
CA LYS A 11 -3.80 -26.05 17.77
C LYS A 11 -3.15 -25.42 16.53
N ALA A 12 -2.56 -26.27 15.68
CA ALA A 12 -2.12 -25.86 14.35
C ALA A 12 -3.31 -25.33 13.53
N ASP A 13 -3.05 -24.32 12.72
CA ASP A 13 -4.04 -23.72 11.85
C ASP A 13 -4.32 -24.62 10.64
N SER A 14 -5.55 -24.54 10.12
CA SER A 14 -5.97 -25.25 8.91
C SER A 14 -5.26 -24.68 7.68
N ASP A 15 -4.90 -25.54 6.74
CA ASP A 15 -4.36 -25.15 5.43
C ASP A 15 -5.43 -24.87 4.37
N ASN A 16 -6.71 -24.97 4.73
CA ASN A 16 -7.81 -24.66 3.80
C ASN A 16 -8.09 -23.14 3.78
N PRO A 17 -7.84 -22.41 2.68
CA PRO A 17 -8.09 -20.96 2.61
C PRO A 17 -9.54 -20.57 2.93
N GLN A 18 -10.49 -21.42 2.55
CA GLN A 18 -11.93 -21.20 2.77
C GLN A 18 -12.32 -21.15 4.26
N ASP A 19 -11.46 -21.63 5.16
CA ASP A 19 -11.69 -21.50 6.60
C ASP A 19 -11.54 -20.05 7.08
N TYR A 20 -10.82 -19.22 6.32
CA TYR A 20 -10.49 -17.82 6.64
C TYR A 20 -11.13 -16.80 5.69
N GLU A 21 -11.74 -17.27 4.60
CA GLU A 21 -12.38 -16.43 3.58
C GLU A 21 -13.89 -16.25 3.83
N ASP A 22 -14.36 -15.04 3.57
CA ASP A 22 -15.77 -14.66 3.42
C ASP A 22 -15.86 -13.56 2.36
N VAL A 23 -16.28 -13.92 1.14
CA VAL A 23 -16.40 -12.99 0.01
C VAL A 23 -17.36 -11.82 0.28
N SER A 24 -18.24 -11.94 1.29
CA SER A 24 -19.18 -10.90 1.71
C SER A 24 -18.66 -10.04 2.87
N ALA A 25 -17.44 -10.30 3.36
CA ALA A 25 -16.83 -9.57 4.46
C ALA A 25 -16.80 -8.05 4.20
N ALA A 26 -17.22 -7.29 5.21
CA ALA A 26 -17.14 -5.84 5.21
C ALA A 26 -15.73 -5.38 5.56
N TYR A 27 -15.27 -4.30 4.90
CA TYR A 27 -14.01 -3.66 5.24
C TYR A 27 -14.19 -2.79 6.50
N ASN A 28 -13.40 -3.06 7.53
CA ASN A 28 -13.48 -2.40 8.85
C ASN A 28 -12.11 -2.02 9.42
N TRP A 29 -11.09 -1.90 8.57
CA TRP A 29 -9.74 -1.56 8.99
C TRP A 29 -9.52 -0.06 9.02
N THR A 30 -8.73 0.40 10.00
CA THR A 30 -8.12 1.72 10.00
C THR A 30 -6.63 1.63 9.65
N GLU A 31 -6.02 2.76 9.28
CA GLU A 31 -4.56 2.86 9.12
C GLU A 31 -3.83 2.47 10.41
N GLU A 32 -4.33 2.92 11.56
CA GLU A 32 -3.76 2.59 12.88
C GLU A 32 -3.82 1.09 13.17
N ASP A 33 -4.89 0.39 12.79
CA ASP A 33 -4.98 -1.06 12.96
C ASP A 33 -3.87 -1.80 12.20
N PHE A 34 -3.59 -1.36 10.96
CA PHE A 34 -2.53 -1.93 10.14
C PHE A 34 -1.14 -1.63 10.69
N GLU A 35 -0.88 -0.37 11.04
CA GLU A 35 0.43 0.06 11.57
C GLU A 35 0.79 -0.61 12.90
N ASN A 36 -0.21 -0.98 13.69
CA ASN A 36 -0.03 -1.65 14.97
C ASN A 36 0.23 -3.17 14.85
N LEU A 37 0.13 -3.76 13.65
CA LEU A 37 0.42 -5.17 13.44
C LEU A 37 1.90 -5.49 13.69
N LYS A 38 2.16 -6.60 14.39
CA LYS A 38 3.49 -7.01 14.81
C LYS A 38 3.90 -8.31 14.11
N PRO A 39 4.85 -8.25 13.17
CA PRO A 39 5.37 -9.43 12.50
C PRO A 39 5.84 -10.49 13.50
N LYS A 40 5.56 -11.76 13.18
CA LYS A 40 5.86 -12.96 13.96
C LYS A 40 5.22 -13.03 15.35
N LYS A 41 4.34 -12.08 15.70
CA LYS A 41 3.63 -12.05 16.99
C LYS A 41 2.13 -12.16 16.81
N ASP A 42 1.55 -11.35 15.94
CA ASP A 42 0.12 -11.42 15.68
C ASP A 42 -0.20 -12.66 14.84
N THR A 43 -1.20 -13.41 15.28
CA THR A 43 -1.66 -14.61 14.57
C THR A 43 -2.82 -14.28 13.64
N LEU A 44 -3.00 -15.06 12.57
CA LEU A 44 -4.17 -14.97 11.70
C LEU A 44 -5.47 -15.04 12.51
N CYS A 45 -5.55 -15.96 13.48
CA CYS A 45 -6.68 -16.08 14.38
C CYS A 45 -6.94 -14.80 15.19
N SER A 46 -5.90 -14.15 15.72
CA SER A 46 -6.04 -12.88 16.46
C SER A 46 -6.51 -11.72 15.58
N ILE A 47 -6.11 -11.70 14.31
CA ILE A 47 -6.53 -10.69 13.33
C ILE A 47 -7.98 -10.95 12.92
N ILE A 48 -8.35 -12.19 12.62
CA ILE A 48 -9.73 -12.57 12.30
C ILE A 48 -10.69 -12.28 13.47
N LYS A 49 -10.25 -12.48 14.73
CA LYS A 49 -11.05 -12.10 15.91
C LYS A 49 -11.35 -10.59 15.96
N ARG A 50 -10.44 -9.74 15.47
CA ARG A 50 -10.59 -8.28 15.48
C ARG A 50 -11.35 -7.76 14.26
N HIS A 51 -11.00 -8.25 13.07
CA HIS A 51 -11.46 -7.69 11.79
C HIS A 51 -12.44 -8.58 11.04
N GLY A 52 -12.70 -9.79 11.52
CA GLY A 52 -13.49 -10.78 10.81
C GLY A 52 -12.68 -11.54 9.77
N LYS A 53 -13.35 -12.37 8.99
CA LYS A 53 -12.74 -13.09 7.88
C LYS A 53 -12.34 -12.13 6.76
N ALA A 54 -11.34 -12.54 5.99
CA ALA A 54 -10.87 -11.77 4.85
C ALA A 54 -11.74 -12.02 3.62
N LYS A 55 -11.74 -11.09 2.67
CA LYS A 55 -12.53 -11.22 1.45
C LYS A 55 -11.92 -12.22 0.46
N TYR A 56 -10.59 -12.27 0.43
CA TYR A 56 -9.84 -13.20 -0.42
C TYR A 56 -8.67 -13.80 0.37
N VAL A 57 -8.48 -15.11 0.24
CA VAL A 57 -7.41 -15.86 0.89
C VAL A 57 -6.79 -16.87 -0.08
N GLU A 58 -5.46 -16.87 -0.16
CA GLU A 58 -4.71 -17.80 -0.99
C GLU A 58 -3.57 -18.45 -0.20
N LEU A 59 -3.46 -19.78 -0.27
CA LEU A 59 -2.33 -20.51 0.27
C LEU A 59 -1.27 -20.70 -0.82
N GLU A 60 -0.08 -20.16 -0.58
CA GLU A 60 1.10 -20.30 -1.43
C GLU A 60 2.15 -21.19 -0.75
N SER A 61 3.19 -21.57 -1.49
CA SER A 61 4.33 -22.33 -0.93
C SER A 61 5.11 -21.55 0.13
N SER A 62 5.08 -20.22 0.07
CA SER A 62 5.73 -19.29 0.99
C SER A 62 4.91 -19.01 2.25
N GLY A 63 3.61 -19.31 2.26
CA GLY A 63 2.72 -18.90 3.33
C GLY A 63 1.28 -18.64 2.86
N LEU A 64 0.52 -17.89 3.65
CA LEU A 64 -0.86 -17.51 3.35
C LEU A 64 -0.92 -16.03 2.99
N LYS A 65 -1.56 -15.69 1.87
CA LYS A 65 -1.93 -14.33 1.50
C LYS A 65 -3.39 -14.08 1.86
N VAL A 66 -3.66 -12.90 2.39
CA VAL A 66 -4.97 -12.52 2.93
C VAL A 66 -5.25 -11.07 2.54
N GLU A 67 -6.35 -10.83 1.84
CA GLU A 67 -6.78 -9.50 1.43
C GLU A 67 -8.07 -9.09 2.16
N TYR A 68 -8.04 -7.90 2.75
CA TYR A 68 -9.22 -7.18 3.21
C TYR A 68 -9.45 -6.00 2.28
N SER A 69 -10.58 -5.97 1.56
CA SER A 69 -10.83 -4.91 0.57
C SER A 69 -12.29 -4.44 0.54
N ARG A 70 -12.46 -3.17 0.15
CA ARG A 70 -13.79 -2.61 -0.15
C ARG A 70 -14.39 -3.18 -1.44
N GLY A 71 -13.55 -3.72 -2.31
CA GLY A 71 -13.93 -4.24 -3.64
C GLY A 71 -13.98 -3.17 -4.73
N ASP A 72 -13.44 -1.97 -4.46
CA ASP A 72 -13.33 -0.86 -5.42
C ASP A 72 -11.90 -0.66 -5.95
N GLU A 73 -10.98 -1.56 -5.59
CA GLU A 73 -9.54 -1.56 -5.93
C GLU A 73 -8.76 -0.31 -5.44
N LYS A 74 -9.40 0.57 -4.67
CA LYS A 74 -8.79 1.83 -4.18
C LYS A 74 -8.29 1.71 -2.75
N GLU A 75 -9.01 0.95 -1.93
CA GLU A 75 -8.69 0.77 -0.52
C GLU A 75 -8.73 -0.71 -0.13
N TYR A 76 -7.55 -1.23 0.20
CA TYR A 76 -7.36 -2.64 0.54
C TYR A 76 -6.10 -2.85 1.36
N ILE A 77 -6.05 -3.98 2.07
CA ILE A 77 -4.90 -4.41 2.87
C ILE A 77 -4.56 -5.84 2.47
N ASP A 78 -3.33 -6.01 1.99
CA ASP A 78 -2.73 -7.30 1.71
C ASP A 78 -1.82 -7.70 2.86
N LEU A 79 -2.10 -8.82 3.50
CA LEU A 79 -1.30 -9.39 4.57
C LEU A 79 -0.68 -10.71 4.10
N THR A 80 0.57 -10.92 4.47
CA THR A 80 1.28 -12.19 4.30
C THR A 80 1.46 -12.84 5.66
N PHE A 81 1.31 -14.15 5.71
CA PHE A 81 1.50 -14.96 6.91
C PHE A 81 2.42 -16.13 6.61
N VAL A 82 3.21 -16.54 7.60
CA VAL A 82 3.98 -17.80 7.55
C VAL A 82 3.61 -18.68 8.73
N LYS A 83 3.91 -19.98 8.64
CA LYS A 83 3.72 -20.88 9.79
C LYS A 83 4.85 -20.77 10.80
N ASN A 84 4.50 -20.68 12.08
CA ASN A 84 5.43 -20.89 13.19
C ASN A 84 5.69 -22.39 13.42
N LYS A 85 6.48 -22.73 14.44
CA LYS A 85 6.86 -24.13 14.76
C LYS A 85 5.66 -24.96 15.20
N GLU A 86 4.65 -24.30 15.75
CA GLU A 86 3.40 -24.85 16.23
C GLU A 86 2.37 -25.03 15.10
N GLY A 87 2.70 -24.65 13.87
CA GLY A 87 1.84 -24.78 12.70
C GLY A 87 0.75 -23.71 12.59
N GLN A 88 0.90 -22.59 13.31
CA GLN A 88 -0.02 -21.45 13.28
C GLN A 88 0.46 -20.39 12.30
N PHE A 89 -0.47 -19.75 11.60
CA PHE A 89 -0.17 -18.61 10.74
C PHE A 89 0.10 -17.37 11.58
N VAL A 90 1.32 -16.86 11.48
CA VAL A 90 1.76 -15.61 12.09
C VAL A 90 2.00 -14.57 11.01
N TYR A 91 1.57 -13.34 11.26
CA TYR A 91 1.74 -12.20 10.35
C TYR A 91 3.22 -12.01 10.01
N ASP A 92 3.53 -11.79 8.74
CA ASP A 92 4.90 -11.66 8.24
C ASP A 92 5.17 -10.32 7.53
N GLY A 93 4.20 -9.42 7.52
CA GLY A 93 4.26 -8.19 6.76
C GLY A 93 3.12 -8.09 5.76
N GLY A 94 3.01 -6.93 5.14
CA GLY A 94 1.87 -6.60 4.31
C GLY A 94 1.95 -5.21 3.74
N THR A 95 0.94 -4.84 2.97
CA THR A 95 0.77 -3.50 2.43
C THR A 95 -0.68 -3.05 2.56
N ALA A 96 -0.89 -1.90 3.16
CA ALA A 96 -2.15 -1.18 3.12
C ALA A 96 -2.09 -0.13 2.00
N THR A 97 -3.12 -0.10 1.16
CA THR A 97 -3.25 0.83 0.04
C THR A 97 -4.47 1.71 0.24
N TYR A 98 -4.28 3.01 0.04
CA TYR A 98 -5.30 4.05 0.20
C TYR A 98 -5.24 5.03 -0.98
N PRO A 99 -6.35 5.71 -1.31
CA PRO A 99 -6.29 6.89 -2.17
C PRO A 99 -5.46 8.00 -1.48
N PRO A 100 -4.56 8.71 -2.20
CA PRO A 100 -3.84 9.84 -1.63
C PRO A 100 -4.74 11.07 -1.49
N ASP A 101 -4.50 11.88 -0.46
CA ASP A 101 -5.26 13.10 -0.21
C ASP A 101 -5.04 14.15 -1.31
N GLY A 102 -6.13 14.82 -1.72
CA GLY A 102 -6.08 15.95 -2.65
C GLY A 102 -5.83 15.59 -4.11
N VAL A 103 -5.70 14.30 -4.46
CA VAL A 103 -5.53 13.85 -5.85
C VAL A 103 -6.81 13.22 -6.38
N THR A 104 -7.25 13.68 -7.54
CA THR A 104 -8.37 13.09 -8.28
C THR A 104 -7.85 12.20 -9.39
N VAL A 105 -8.18 10.91 -9.33
CA VAL A 105 -7.89 9.97 -10.43
C VAL A 105 -8.89 10.21 -11.55
N VAL A 106 -8.39 10.43 -12.77
CA VAL A 106 -9.20 10.72 -13.96
C VAL A 106 -8.88 9.77 -15.11
N ASP A 107 -9.93 9.26 -15.76
CA ASP A 107 -9.80 8.55 -17.02
C ASP A 107 -9.37 9.52 -18.14
N ASN A 108 -8.57 9.04 -19.09
CA ASN A 108 -8.10 9.83 -20.25
C ASN A 108 -7.35 11.12 -19.88
N TYR A 109 -6.44 11.04 -18.92
CA TYR A 109 -5.61 12.16 -18.50
C TYR A 109 -4.99 12.93 -19.69
N SER A 110 -5.10 14.26 -19.63
CA SER A 110 -4.43 15.19 -20.54
C SER A 110 -3.38 15.97 -19.77
N SER A 111 -2.11 15.84 -20.19
CA SER A 111 -1.00 16.48 -19.50
C SER A 111 -1.08 18.01 -19.55
N ASP A 112 -0.98 18.62 -18.38
CA ASP A 112 -0.84 20.04 -18.11
C ASP A 112 0.60 20.43 -17.70
N TRP A 113 1.51 19.45 -17.63
CA TRP A 113 2.90 19.65 -17.21
C TRP A 113 3.71 20.48 -18.21
N THR A 114 4.33 21.55 -17.72
CA THR A 114 5.31 22.35 -18.48
C THR A 114 6.73 21.81 -18.34
N LYS A 115 7.62 22.14 -19.29
CA LYS A 115 9.03 21.74 -19.21
C LYS A 115 9.70 22.33 -17.97
N GLU A 116 9.35 23.55 -17.61
CA GLU A 116 9.85 24.28 -16.46
C GLU A 116 9.44 23.58 -15.15
N GLN A 117 8.19 23.10 -15.05
CA GLN A 117 7.73 22.32 -13.88
C GLN A 117 8.50 21.02 -13.73
N LEU A 118 8.66 20.27 -14.82
CA LEU A 118 9.44 19.03 -14.82
C LEU A 118 10.89 19.26 -14.41
N ASN A 119 11.52 20.33 -14.92
CA ASN A 119 12.90 20.69 -14.61
C ASN A 119 13.12 21.14 -13.15
N ARG A 120 12.06 21.50 -12.42
CA ARG A 120 12.13 21.87 -11.00
C ARG A 120 12.01 20.68 -10.05
N LEU A 121 11.53 19.52 -10.51
CA LEU A 121 11.42 18.33 -9.67
C LEU A 121 12.80 17.91 -9.15
N ARG A 122 12.90 17.70 -7.83
CA ARG A 122 14.13 17.28 -7.16
C ARG A 122 13.85 16.10 -6.25
N THR A 123 14.62 15.03 -6.42
CA THR A 123 14.54 13.90 -5.51
C THR A 123 15.30 14.21 -4.22
N LYS A 124 15.01 13.45 -3.16
CA LYS A 124 15.74 13.50 -1.88
C LYS A 124 17.26 13.29 -2.01
N ASP A 125 17.72 12.62 -3.06
CA ASP A 125 19.16 12.36 -3.29
C ASP A 125 19.87 13.55 -3.98
N GLN A 126 19.12 14.60 -4.33
CA GLN A 126 19.60 15.77 -5.07
C GLN A 126 19.71 17.03 -4.20
N GLU A 127 19.91 16.88 -2.89
CA GLU A 127 19.94 18.02 -1.94
C GLU A 127 20.96 19.10 -2.30
N ILE A 128 22.07 18.73 -2.98
CA ILE A 128 23.08 19.67 -3.48
C ILE A 128 22.52 20.71 -4.46
N PHE A 129 21.37 20.43 -5.10
CA PHE A 129 20.71 21.29 -6.08
C PHE A 129 19.47 21.99 -5.50
N GLY A 130 19.21 21.87 -4.20
CA GLY A 130 18.06 22.45 -3.50
C GLY A 130 17.23 21.41 -2.74
N PRO A 131 16.18 21.85 -2.03
CA PRO A 131 15.32 20.95 -1.27
C PRO A 131 14.57 19.99 -2.20
N ALA A 132 14.34 18.76 -1.70
CA ALA A 132 13.49 17.79 -2.38
C ALA A 132 12.06 18.33 -2.55
N THR A 133 11.43 18.01 -3.69
CA THR A 133 10.07 18.46 -3.98
C THR A 133 9.07 17.79 -3.03
N PRO A 134 8.26 18.55 -2.27
CA PRO A 134 7.23 17.96 -1.41
C PRO A 134 6.01 17.52 -2.24
N LEU A 135 5.31 16.48 -1.79
CA LEU A 135 4.09 16.00 -2.41
C LEU A 135 3.03 17.11 -2.54
N SER A 136 2.89 17.93 -1.49
CA SER A 136 1.92 19.03 -1.44
C SER A 136 2.11 20.06 -2.55
N GLU A 137 3.35 20.31 -3.01
CA GLU A 137 3.61 21.19 -4.16
C GLU A 137 3.06 20.59 -5.44
N VAL A 138 3.32 19.30 -5.67
CA VAL A 138 2.87 18.58 -6.87
C VAL A 138 1.35 18.46 -6.89
N VAL A 139 0.71 18.09 -5.76
CA VAL A 139 -0.76 17.98 -5.67
C VAL A 139 -1.44 19.33 -5.91
N ARG A 140 -0.85 20.43 -5.41
CA ARG A 140 -1.37 21.79 -5.62
C ARG A 140 -1.31 22.22 -7.09
N GLU A 141 -0.24 21.87 -7.81
CA GLU A 141 -0.05 22.26 -9.21
C GLU A 141 -0.72 21.29 -10.19
N HIS A 142 -0.78 20.00 -9.85
CA HIS A 142 -1.26 18.90 -10.68
C HIS A 142 -2.18 17.98 -9.86
N PRO A 143 -3.41 18.44 -9.52
CA PRO A 143 -4.34 17.71 -8.65
C PRO A 143 -5.02 16.50 -9.32
N GLN A 144 -4.77 16.27 -10.61
CA GLN A 144 -5.35 15.17 -11.38
C GLN A 144 -4.25 14.24 -11.90
N ALA A 145 -4.47 12.93 -11.81
CA ALA A 145 -3.53 11.90 -12.25
C ALA A 145 -4.30 10.74 -12.92
N ASP A 146 -3.66 9.92 -13.78
CA ASP A 146 -4.31 8.70 -14.29
C ASP A 146 -4.25 7.54 -13.29
N SER A 147 -3.27 7.56 -12.39
CA SER A 147 -3.18 6.63 -11.27
C SER A 147 -2.56 7.33 -10.07
N ALA A 148 -3.09 7.06 -8.89
CA ALA A 148 -2.61 7.63 -7.65
C ALA A 148 -2.86 6.64 -6.49
N GLN A 149 -1.82 6.27 -5.78
CA GLN A 149 -1.92 5.33 -4.65
C GLN A 149 -0.98 5.75 -3.52
N ARG A 150 -1.50 5.80 -2.30
CA ARG A 150 -0.71 5.87 -1.06
C ARG A 150 -0.58 4.47 -0.50
N ARG A 151 0.64 4.07 -0.14
CA ARG A 151 0.91 2.75 0.45
C ARG A 151 1.65 2.86 1.77
N ILE A 152 1.32 1.96 2.68
CA ILE A 152 2.06 1.71 3.92
C ILE A 152 2.45 0.24 3.86
N SER A 153 3.75 -0.05 3.83
CA SER A 153 4.27 -1.40 3.75
C SER A 153 5.05 -1.73 5.02
N VAL A 154 4.79 -2.90 5.60
CA VAL A 154 5.51 -3.42 6.76
C VAL A 154 6.23 -4.70 6.33
N HIS A 155 7.55 -4.72 6.48
CA HIS A 155 8.38 -5.89 6.21
C HIS A 155 8.35 -6.88 7.39
N SER A 156 8.76 -8.13 7.15
CA SER A 156 8.87 -9.19 8.18
C SER A 156 9.75 -8.82 9.38
N SER A 157 10.69 -7.89 9.20
CA SER A 157 11.53 -7.33 10.27
C SER A 157 10.81 -6.31 11.16
N GLY A 158 9.60 -5.89 10.78
CA GLY A 158 8.87 -4.77 11.38
C GLY A 158 9.24 -3.39 10.83
N ALA A 159 10.14 -3.31 9.85
CA ALA A 159 10.45 -2.05 9.19
C ALA A 159 9.23 -1.57 8.38
N MET A 160 8.85 -0.31 8.58
CA MET A 160 7.71 0.31 7.91
C MET A 160 8.19 1.36 6.90
N HIS A 161 7.56 1.37 5.73
CA HIS A 161 7.78 2.36 4.68
C HIS A 161 6.43 2.91 4.24
N LYS A 162 6.33 4.23 4.09
CA LYS A 162 5.14 4.90 3.55
C LYS A 162 5.49 5.60 2.25
N THR A 163 4.73 5.36 1.20
CA THR A 163 4.94 5.96 -0.12
C THR A 163 3.66 6.53 -0.71
N VAL A 164 3.82 7.47 -1.64
CA VAL A 164 2.74 7.92 -2.55
C VAL A 164 3.29 7.81 -3.96
N ASP A 165 2.60 7.07 -4.82
CA ASP A 165 2.92 6.95 -6.24
C ASP A 165 1.86 7.69 -7.05
N LEU A 166 2.30 8.57 -7.96
CA LEU A 166 1.49 9.30 -8.91
C LEU A 166 1.98 9.00 -10.33
N ASP A 167 1.09 8.53 -11.19
CA ASP A 167 1.35 8.39 -12.62
C ASP A 167 0.55 9.44 -13.42
N TYR A 168 1.17 9.94 -14.48
CA TYR A 168 0.60 10.90 -15.43
C TYR A 168 0.87 10.44 -16.88
N THR A 169 -0.05 9.65 -17.41
CA THR A 169 0.00 8.99 -18.72
C THR A 169 -0.99 9.63 -19.69
N VAL A 170 -0.49 10.22 -20.78
CA VAL A 170 -1.36 10.80 -21.83
C VAL A 170 -1.84 9.72 -22.79
N GLN A 171 -3.07 9.23 -22.58
CA GLN A 171 -3.64 8.12 -23.35
C GLN A 171 -4.04 8.49 -24.78
N ASN A 172 -4.42 9.75 -25.04
CA ASN A 172 -4.88 10.22 -26.37
C ASN A 172 -3.77 10.59 -27.36
N SER A 173 -2.52 10.29 -27.04
CA SER A 173 -1.45 10.45 -28.01
C SER A 173 -1.33 9.14 -28.80
N SER A 174 -1.44 9.21 -30.14
CA SER A 174 -1.22 8.05 -31.01
C SER A 174 -0.02 7.24 -30.49
N ILE A 175 -0.13 5.91 -30.34
CA ILE A 175 0.81 4.99 -29.63
C ILE A 175 2.32 5.34 -29.79
N LYS A 176 2.69 5.94 -30.92
CA LYS A 176 4.01 6.53 -31.21
C LYS A 176 4.39 7.79 -30.40
N LYS A 177 3.53 8.35 -29.53
CA LYS A 177 3.70 9.64 -28.82
C LYS A 177 3.32 9.68 -27.32
N ALA A 178 2.93 8.55 -26.70
CA ALA A 178 2.65 8.44 -25.24
C ALA A 178 3.67 9.21 -24.40
N LYS A 179 3.20 10.23 -23.68
CA LYS A 179 3.94 10.97 -22.66
C LYS A 179 3.62 10.34 -21.31
N PHE A 180 4.65 9.94 -20.59
CA PHE A 180 4.52 9.28 -19.29
C PHE A 180 5.43 9.98 -18.28
N LEU A 181 4.87 10.34 -17.13
CA LEU A 181 5.61 10.81 -15.96
C LEU A 181 5.15 9.97 -14.76
N ARG A 182 6.11 9.38 -14.05
CA ARG A 182 5.90 8.71 -12.78
C ARG A 182 6.66 9.43 -11.70
N LEU A 183 5.98 9.69 -10.59
CA LEU A 183 6.55 10.29 -9.40
C LEU A 183 6.28 9.34 -8.22
N SER A 184 7.31 9.05 -7.44
CA SER A 184 7.19 8.34 -6.17
C SER A 184 7.71 9.22 -5.07
N PHE A 185 6.96 9.31 -3.98
CA PHE A 185 7.28 10.08 -2.81
C PHE A 185 7.42 9.14 -1.62
N GLU A 186 8.37 9.43 -0.74
CA GLU A 186 8.59 8.70 0.49
C GLU A 186 8.33 9.62 1.69
N TYR A 187 7.68 9.07 2.71
CA TYR A 187 7.41 9.80 3.94
C TYR A 187 8.69 10.08 4.72
N ASN A 188 8.84 11.31 5.16
CA ASN A 188 9.93 11.75 6.02
C ASN A 188 9.39 11.96 7.44
N GLU A 189 9.83 11.12 8.38
CA GLU A 189 9.39 11.15 9.78
C GLU A 189 9.70 12.48 10.51
N GLU A 190 10.84 13.11 10.21
CA GLU A 190 11.27 14.35 10.87
C GLU A 190 10.39 15.54 10.44
N LYS A 191 10.09 15.61 9.15
CA LYS A 191 9.31 16.68 8.53
C LYS A 191 7.80 16.40 8.56
N LYS A 192 7.41 15.15 8.82
CA LYS A 192 6.02 14.66 8.81
C LYS A 192 5.31 14.93 7.48
N ASP A 193 6.03 14.75 6.38
CA ASP A 193 5.52 15.00 5.03
C ASP A 193 6.22 14.07 4.01
N TYR A 194 5.66 13.96 2.81
CA TYR A 194 6.16 13.16 1.71
C TYR A 194 7.04 13.99 0.78
N TYR A 195 8.20 13.44 0.41
CA TYR A 195 9.14 14.08 -0.50
C TYR A 195 9.48 13.16 -1.66
N LEU A 196 9.66 13.76 -2.83
CA LEU A 196 9.97 13.04 -4.06
C LEU A 196 11.23 12.20 -3.85
N SER A 197 11.10 10.88 -3.99
CA SER A 197 12.20 9.92 -3.87
C SER A 197 12.63 9.39 -5.23
N TYR A 198 11.69 9.33 -6.18
CA TYR A 198 11.95 8.85 -7.53
C TYR A 198 11.08 9.58 -8.54
N ASN A 199 11.64 9.87 -9.70
CA ASN A 199 10.89 10.32 -10.86
C ASN A 199 11.40 9.66 -12.15
N SER A 200 10.50 9.45 -13.10
CA SER A 200 10.83 8.97 -14.42
C SER A 200 9.90 9.58 -15.45
N ALA A 201 10.46 10.06 -16.55
CA ALA A 201 9.69 10.64 -17.64
C ALA A 201 10.14 10.07 -18.98
N SER A 202 9.20 9.64 -19.81
CA SER A 202 9.48 9.19 -21.18
C SER A 202 8.79 10.10 -22.19
N ARG A 203 9.50 10.40 -23.29
CA ARG A 203 9.11 11.36 -24.36
C ARG A 203 8.86 12.81 -23.90
N TYR A 204 8.94 13.10 -22.61
CA TYR A 204 9.32 14.41 -22.08
C TYR A 204 10.85 14.52 -22.22
N SER A 205 11.36 14.79 -23.42
CA SER A 205 12.81 14.94 -23.61
C SER A 205 13.30 16.26 -22.98
N TRP A 206 14.25 16.12 -22.06
CA TRP A 206 14.93 17.17 -21.29
C TRP A 206 15.83 18.05 -22.16
#